data_AF-A0A8H4BL51-F1
#
_entry.id   AF-A0A8H4BL51-F1
#
_cell.length_a   1.000
_cell.length_b   1.000
_cell.length_c   1.000
_cell.angle_alpha   90.00
_cell.angle_beta   90.00
_cell.angle_gamma   90.00
#
_symmetry.space_group_name_H-M   'P 1'
#
loop_
_entity.id
_entity.type
_entity.pdbx_description
1 polymer ?
#
loop_
_entity_poly.entity_id
_entity_poly.type
_entity_poly.pdbx_seq_one_letter_code
_entity_poly.pdbx_strand_id
1 'polypeptide(L)'
;MVEDITFNLMNEVDVAETEAKIAAYEMENKDSIAANQAKNVNEQRFRSYQDEMEKQEREQKREEYLQQLEEERKQKEMEKSDIISELASTNKSAQAVIQTRQATALKRSSARQQQQQQSESSRIAMPSWITTAMDTDAEMRENEARNFDPLSLQYEYTSGYTVRENYIDPSTEYLHNNKQAKAGGYAPKFAHQRALMSAFTGVLCQPID
;
A
#
# COMPACT_ATOMS: atom_id res chain seq x y z
N MET A 1 22.21 24.36 -20.47
CA MET A 1 23.48 24.03 -21.19
C MET A 1 23.56 22.55 -21.52
N VAL A 2 23.33 21.64 -20.56
CA VAL A 2 23.18 20.19 -20.87
C VAL A 2 21.87 19.95 -21.61
N GLU A 3 20.82 20.67 -21.20
CA GLU A 3 19.49 20.65 -21.80
C GLU A 3 19.53 21.10 -23.28
N ASP A 4 20.34 22.11 -23.60
CA ASP A 4 20.49 22.62 -24.97
C ASP A 4 21.23 21.62 -25.87
N ILE A 5 22.27 20.96 -25.33
CA ILE A 5 22.98 19.85 -26.01
C ILE A 5 21.99 18.71 -26.29
N THR A 6 21.16 18.34 -25.32
CA THR A 6 20.16 17.27 -25.49
C THR A 6 19.06 17.67 -26.47
N PHE A 7 18.62 18.94 -26.44
CA PHE A 7 17.60 19.45 -27.34
C PHE A 7 18.08 19.48 -28.79
N ASN A 8 19.31 19.95 -29.01
CA ASN A 8 19.93 19.99 -30.34
C ASN A 8 20.10 18.58 -30.90
N LEU A 9 20.54 17.62 -30.09
CA LEU A 9 20.70 16.23 -30.50
C LEU A 9 19.35 15.55 -30.78
N MET A 10 18.31 15.85 -29.99
CA MET A 10 16.97 15.27 -30.17
C MET A 10 16.25 15.81 -31.41
N ASN A 11 16.48 17.07 -31.77
CA ASN A 11 15.83 17.73 -32.91
C ASN A 11 16.71 17.78 -34.17
N GLU A 12 17.86 17.11 -34.16
CA GLU A 12 18.83 17.07 -35.27
C GLU A 12 19.32 18.46 -35.73
N VAL A 13 19.39 19.41 -34.79
CA VAL A 13 19.87 20.77 -35.04
C VAL A 13 21.34 20.87 -34.68
N ASP A 14 22.18 21.34 -35.62
CA ASP A 14 23.61 21.59 -35.42
C ASP A 14 24.37 20.44 -34.74
N VAL A 15 24.10 19.21 -35.20
CA VAL A 15 24.65 17.97 -34.64
C VAL A 15 26.17 17.98 -34.62
N ALA A 16 26.81 18.38 -35.73
CA ALA A 16 28.27 18.40 -35.84
C ALA A 16 28.95 19.36 -34.84
N GLU A 17 28.36 20.52 -34.58
CA GLU A 17 28.90 21.48 -33.60
C GLU A 17 28.68 20.96 -32.17
N THR A 18 27.52 20.35 -31.92
CA THR A 18 27.16 19.79 -30.61
C THR A 18 28.05 18.59 -30.26
N GLU A 19 28.32 17.69 -31.22
CA GLU A 19 29.26 16.58 -31.07
C GLU A 19 30.70 17.06 -30.82
N ALA A 20 31.15 18.10 -31.52
CA ALA A 20 32.48 18.68 -31.28
C ALA A 20 32.60 19.25 -29.85
N LYS A 21 31.54 19.89 -29.33
CA LYS A 21 31.48 20.38 -27.95
C LYS A 21 31.52 19.22 -26.94
N ILE A 22 30.80 18.13 -27.21
CA ILE A 22 30.83 16.92 -26.37
C ILE A 22 32.24 16.31 -26.34
N ALA A 23 32.87 16.15 -27.50
CA ALA A 23 34.22 15.58 -27.60
C ALA A 23 35.28 16.45 -26.89
N ALA A 24 35.18 17.77 -27.00
CA ALA A 24 36.04 18.70 -26.26
C ALA A 24 35.86 18.54 -24.75
N TYR A 25 34.61 18.48 -24.28
CA TYR A 25 34.29 18.29 -22.87
C TYR A 25 34.78 16.94 -22.34
N GLU A 26 34.64 15.86 -23.12
CA GLU A 26 35.11 14.52 -22.76
C GLU A 26 36.63 14.49 -22.60
N MET A 27 37.37 15.12 -23.52
CA MET A 27 38.83 15.20 -23.44
C MET A 27 39.29 16.02 -22.22
N GLU A 28 38.62 17.14 -21.94
CA GLU A 28 38.97 18.00 -20.81
C GLU A 28 38.63 17.35 -19.45
N ASN A 29 37.55 16.57 -19.38
CA ASN A 29 37.02 16.05 -18.11
C ASN A 29 37.18 14.54 -17.91
N LYS A 30 38.00 13.88 -18.73
CA LYS A 30 38.16 12.41 -18.74
C LYS A 30 38.41 11.81 -17.35
N ASP A 31 39.30 12.41 -16.57
CA ASP A 31 39.65 11.90 -15.23
C ASP A 31 38.50 12.08 -14.22
N SER A 32 37.77 13.20 -14.30
CA SER A 32 36.59 13.47 -13.48
C SER A 32 35.45 12.51 -13.82
N ILE A 33 35.24 12.24 -15.11
CA ILE A 33 34.25 11.26 -15.58
C ILE A 33 34.59 9.87 -15.04
N ALA A 34 35.85 9.43 -15.16
CA ALA A 34 36.28 8.13 -14.66
C ALA A 34 36.11 8.00 -13.13
N ALA A 35 36.47 9.03 -12.37
CA ALA A 35 36.28 9.06 -10.92
C ALA A 35 34.80 9.00 -10.52
N ASN A 36 33.93 9.75 -11.20
CA ASN A 36 32.49 9.75 -10.95
C ASN A 36 31.85 8.40 -11.32
N GLN A 37 32.28 7.78 -12.41
CA GLN A 37 31.83 6.43 -12.80
C GLN A 37 32.20 5.40 -11.73
N ALA A 38 33.45 5.40 -11.24
CA ALA A 38 33.89 4.50 -10.19
C ALA A 38 33.10 4.72 -8.89
N LYS A 39 32.83 5.97 -8.51
CA LYS A 39 31.99 6.31 -7.36
C LYS A 39 30.56 5.79 -7.53
N ASN A 40 29.95 5.99 -8.70
CA ASN A 40 28.59 5.53 -8.98
C ASN A 40 28.48 4.00 -8.90
N VAL A 41 29.46 3.26 -9.43
CA VAL A 41 29.50 1.79 -9.29
C VAL A 41 29.60 1.37 -7.83
N ASN A 42 30.43 2.02 -7.02
CA ASN A 42 30.52 1.71 -5.60
C ASN A 42 29.22 2.03 -4.84
N GLU A 43 28.60 3.16 -5.14
CA GLU A 43 27.32 3.56 -4.56
C GLU A 43 26.19 2.58 -4.93
N GLN A 44 26.13 2.14 -6.19
CA GLN A 44 25.18 1.11 -6.63
C GLN A 44 25.38 -0.21 -5.90
N ARG A 45 26.63 -0.66 -5.73
CA ARG A 45 26.93 -1.87 -4.96
C ARG A 45 26.48 -1.75 -3.51
N PHE A 46 26.76 -0.61 -2.87
CA PHE A 46 26.34 -0.35 -1.50
C PHE A 46 24.82 -0.35 -1.36
N ARG A 47 24.10 0.32 -2.27
CA ARG A 47 22.63 0.31 -2.32
C ARG A 47 22.07 -1.10 -2.48
N SER A 48 22.60 -1.88 -3.44
CA SER A 48 22.15 -3.27 -3.64
C SER A 48 22.36 -4.15 -2.40
N TYR A 49 23.48 -3.95 -1.68
CA TYR A 49 23.74 -4.66 -0.44
C TYR A 49 22.76 -4.28 0.67
N GLN A 50 22.42 -2.98 0.80
CA GLN A 50 21.42 -2.52 1.76
C GLN A 50 20.04 -3.12 1.46
N ASP A 51 19.62 -3.12 0.19
CA ASP A 51 18.34 -3.69 -0.24
C ASP A 51 18.27 -5.20 0.06
N GLU A 52 19.37 -5.94 -0.17
CA GLU A 52 19.45 -7.36 0.17
C GLU A 52 19.34 -7.61 1.68
N MET A 53 20.01 -6.80 2.49
CA MET A 53 19.93 -6.90 3.96
C MET A 53 18.51 -6.58 4.46
N GLU A 54 17.86 -5.54 3.95
CA GLU A 54 16.49 -5.19 4.34
C GLU A 54 15.51 -6.31 3.95
N LYS A 55 15.68 -6.88 2.76
CA LYS A 55 14.88 -8.01 2.31
C LYS A 55 15.05 -9.22 3.23
N GLN A 56 16.29 -9.57 3.59
CA GLN A 56 16.55 -10.67 4.52
C GLN A 56 15.95 -10.42 5.90
N GLU A 57 16.07 -9.20 6.44
CA GLU A 57 15.46 -8.85 7.73
C GLU A 57 13.93 -8.95 7.68
N ARG A 58 13.31 -8.51 6.58
CA ARG A 58 11.87 -8.62 6.36
C ARG A 58 11.41 -10.07 6.26
N GLU A 59 12.16 -10.91 5.55
CA GLU A 59 11.89 -12.34 5.44
C GLU A 59 12.01 -13.04 6.80
N GLN A 60 13.07 -12.78 7.56
CA GLN A 60 13.26 -13.31 8.92
C GLN A 60 12.12 -12.91 9.85
N LYS A 61 11.75 -11.62 9.89
CA LYS A 61 10.62 -11.13 10.71
C LYS A 61 9.31 -11.80 10.32
N ARG A 62 9.09 -12.03 9.03
CA ARG A 62 7.90 -12.74 8.53
C ARG A 62 7.90 -14.20 8.99
N GLU A 63 9.02 -14.89 8.88
CA GLU A 63 9.17 -16.27 9.34
C GLU A 63 8.95 -16.39 10.85
N GLU A 64 9.56 -15.52 11.64
CA GLU A 64 9.37 -15.45 13.09
C GLU A 64 7.89 -15.22 13.46
N TYR A 65 7.21 -14.32 12.76
CA TYR A 65 5.79 -14.07 12.98
C TYR A 65 4.93 -15.30 12.68
N LEU A 66 5.20 -16.00 11.57
CA LEU A 66 4.49 -17.22 11.21
C LEU A 66 4.73 -18.34 12.23
N GLN A 67 5.96 -18.50 12.70
CA GLN A 67 6.29 -19.47 13.74
C GLN A 67 5.54 -19.15 15.05
N GLN A 68 5.52 -17.88 15.47
CA GLN A 68 4.76 -17.45 16.66
C GLN A 68 3.26 -17.73 16.53
N LEU A 69 2.68 -17.52 15.33
CA LEU A 69 1.28 -17.80 15.06
C LEU A 69 0.98 -19.31 15.15
N GLU A 70 1.84 -20.16 14.59
CA GLU A 70 1.72 -21.62 14.68
C GLU A 70 1.85 -22.11 16.12
N GLU A 71 2.83 -21.60 16.87
CA GLU A 71 2.99 -21.91 18.29
C GLU A 71 1.76 -21.50 19.10
N GLU A 72 1.20 -20.31 18.85
CA GLU A 72 -0.03 -19.88 19.52
C GLU A 72 -1.20 -20.81 19.20
N ARG A 73 -1.33 -21.27 17.95
CA ARG A 73 -2.36 -22.25 17.57
C ARG A 73 -2.18 -23.57 18.30
N LYS A 74 -0.96 -24.12 18.34
CA LYS A 74 -0.64 -25.35 19.07
C LYS A 74 -0.91 -25.20 20.56
N GLN A 75 -0.53 -24.07 21.15
CA GLN A 75 -0.81 -23.76 22.56
C GLN A 75 -2.31 -23.73 22.84
N LYS A 76 -3.12 -23.07 21.99
CA LYS A 76 -4.59 -23.06 22.14
C LYS A 76 -5.20 -24.46 22.03
N GLU A 77 -4.68 -25.32 21.16
CA GLU A 77 -5.13 -26.72 21.04
C GLU A 77 -4.77 -27.53 22.29
N MET A 78 -3.54 -27.40 22.79
CA MET A 78 -3.11 -28.03 24.04
C MET A 78 -3.92 -27.53 25.24
N GLU A 79 -4.17 -26.22 25.35
CA GLU A 79 -5.02 -25.65 26.40
C GLU A 79 -6.44 -26.22 26.37
N LYS A 80 -7.01 -26.40 25.17
CA LYS A 80 -8.32 -27.04 25.02
C LYS A 80 -8.29 -28.50 25.46
N SER A 81 -7.30 -29.29 25.04
CA SER A 81 -7.19 -30.70 25.45
C SER A 81 -6.97 -30.83 26.96
N ASP A 82 -6.19 -29.93 27.55
CA ASP A 82 -5.93 -29.90 28.99
C ASP A 82 -7.21 -29.60 29.78
N ILE A 83 -8.02 -28.64 29.32
CA ILE A 83 -9.32 -28.34 29.94
C ILE A 83 -10.24 -29.56 29.85
N ILE A 84 -10.30 -30.21 28.69
CA ILE A 84 -11.13 -31.41 28.49
C ILE A 84 -10.68 -32.53 29.45
N SER A 85 -9.37 -32.78 29.57
CA SER A 85 -8.83 -33.82 30.45
C SER A 85 -9.05 -33.50 31.94
N GLU A 86 -8.91 -32.24 32.34
CA GLU A 86 -9.18 -31.78 33.71
C GLU A 86 -10.67 -31.94 34.08
N LEU A 87 -11.57 -31.58 33.14
CA LEU A 87 -13.01 -31.80 33.30
C LEU A 87 -13.39 -33.28 33.34
N ALA A 88 -12.70 -34.13 32.60
CA ALA A 88 -12.97 -35.58 32.57
C ALA A 88 -12.43 -36.32 33.81
N SER A 89 -11.31 -35.86 34.37
CA SER A 89 -10.64 -36.52 35.50
C SER A 89 -11.11 -36.01 36.87
N THR A 90 -11.62 -34.78 36.95
CA THR A 90 -11.89 -34.12 38.23
C THR A 90 -13.39 -33.96 38.47
N ASN A 91 -13.85 -34.29 39.68
CA ASN A 91 -15.25 -34.16 40.09
C ASN A 91 -15.62 -32.71 40.54
N LYS A 92 -14.83 -31.71 40.15
CA LYS A 92 -15.07 -30.29 40.47
C LYS A 92 -16.12 -29.72 39.53
N SER A 93 -16.84 -28.68 39.95
CA SER A 93 -17.77 -28.00 39.06
C SER A 93 -17.03 -27.38 37.86
N ALA A 94 -17.60 -27.53 36.67
CA ALA A 94 -17.01 -27.00 35.44
C ALA A 94 -16.73 -25.48 35.53
N GLN A 95 -17.58 -24.73 36.26
CA GLN A 95 -17.38 -23.31 36.52
C GLN A 95 -16.11 -23.01 37.32
N ALA A 96 -15.77 -23.81 38.33
CA ALA A 96 -14.56 -23.60 39.13
C ALA A 96 -13.28 -23.86 38.32
N VAL A 97 -13.30 -24.86 37.43
CA VAL A 97 -12.19 -25.18 36.51
C VAL A 97 -11.97 -24.05 35.50
N ILE A 98 -13.04 -23.51 34.92
CA ILE A 98 -12.95 -22.39 33.97
C ILE A 98 -12.43 -21.11 34.65
N GLN A 99 -12.91 -20.79 35.86
CA GLN A 99 -12.49 -19.60 36.60
C GLN A 99 -11.00 -19.63 36.97
N THR A 100 -10.49 -20.77 37.42
CA THR A 100 -9.07 -20.93 37.76
C THR A 100 -8.17 -20.79 36.53
N ARG A 101 -8.59 -21.32 35.37
CA ARG A 101 -7.86 -21.16 34.10
C ARG A 101 -7.91 -19.73 33.57
N GLN A 102 -9.05 -19.04 33.63
CA GLN A 102 -9.17 -17.64 33.24
C GLN A 102 -8.28 -16.72 34.09
N ALA A 103 -8.22 -16.94 35.41
CA ALA A 103 -7.33 -16.19 36.29
C ALA A 103 -5.85 -16.41 35.95
N THR A 104 -5.48 -17.60 35.48
CA THR A 104 -4.11 -17.94 35.07
C THR A 104 -3.77 -17.33 33.70
N ALA A 105 -4.71 -17.36 32.76
CA ALA A 105 -4.58 -16.75 31.43
C ALA A 105 -4.42 -15.23 31.51
N LEU A 106 -5.23 -14.55 32.34
CA LEU A 106 -5.14 -13.09 32.57
C LEU A 106 -3.78 -12.65 33.12
N LYS A 107 -3.19 -13.44 34.02
CA LYS A 107 -1.84 -13.17 34.56
C LYS A 107 -0.74 -13.33 33.51
N ARG A 108 -0.89 -14.30 32.60
CA ARG A 108 0.04 -14.52 31.48
C ARG A 108 -0.06 -13.40 30.44
N SER A 109 -1.26 -12.97 30.09
CA SER A 109 -1.46 -11.88 29.12
C SER A 109 -0.92 -10.55 29.63
N SER A 110 -1.09 -10.24 30.93
CA SER A 110 -0.55 -8.99 31.50
C SER A 110 0.98 -8.94 31.50
N ALA A 111 1.66 -10.07 31.74
CA ALA A 111 3.13 -10.13 31.69
C ALA A 111 3.68 -9.95 30.26
N ARG A 112 2.97 -10.49 29.26
CA ARG A 112 3.36 -10.38 27.84
C ARG A 112 3.18 -8.96 27.30
N GLN A 113 2.13 -8.25 27.74
CA GLN A 113 1.87 -6.87 27.36
C GLN A 113 2.93 -5.90 27.93
N GLN A 114 3.45 -6.17 29.12
CA GLN A 114 4.57 -5.39 29.70
C GLN A 114 5.90 -5.61 28.95
N GLN A 115 6.14 -6.81 28.41
CA GLN A 115 7.33 -7.08 27.60
C GLN A 115 7.28 -6.43 26.21
N GLN A 116 6.11 -6.39 25.56
CA GLN A 116 5.96 -5.74 24.25
C GLN A 116 6.20 -4.22 24.30
N GLN A 117 5.81 -3.56 25.39
CA GLN A 117 6.06 -2.12 25.58
C GLN A 117 7.55 -1.76 25.72
N GLN A 118 8.42 -2.69 26.10
CA GLN A 118 9.87 -2.47 26.15
C GLN A 118 10.57 -2.68 24.80
N SER A 119 9.95 -3.39 23.85
CA SER A 119 10.54 -3.68 22.54
C SER A 119 10.26 -2.64 21.45
N GLU A 120 9.38 -1.67 21.68
CA GLU A 120 9.01 -0.62 20.70
C GLU A 120 9.97 0.59 20.67
N SER A 121 10.98 0.63 21.54
CA SER A 121 11.86 1.80 21.71
C SER A 121 12.87 2.06 20.58
N SER A 122 12.84 1.28 19.49
CA SER A 122 13.78 1.42 18.36
C SER A 122 13.15 1.90 17.05
N ARG A 123 11.84 2.19 17.02
CA ARG A 123 11.23 2.91 15.89
C ARG A 123 11.39 4.41 16.14
N ILE A 124 12.09 5.09 15.24
CA ILE A 124 12.16 6.56 15.17
C ILE A 124 10.74 7.09 15.36
N ALA A 125 10.53 7.86 16.42
CA ALA A 125 9.23 8.35 16.84
C ALA A 125 8.68 9.36 15.82
N MET A 126 8.07 8.85 14.75
CA MET A 126 7.25 9.63 13.83
C MET A 126 5.82 9.69 14.40
N PRO A 127 5.13 10.84 14.31
CA PRO A 127 3.74 10.97 14.73
C PRO A 127 2.84 9.91 14.10
N SER A 128 1.95 9.33 14.92
CA SER A 128 1.04 8.22 14.55
C SER A 128 0.19 8.47 13.28
N TRP A 129 -0.12 9.72 12.94
CA TRP A 129 -0.84 10.05 11.70
C TRP A 129 0.02 9.93 10.44
N ILE A 130 1.35 10.10 10.54
CA ILE A 130 2.28 9.96 9.42
C ILE A 130 2.51 8.47 9.10
N THR A 131 2.71 7.64 10.11
CA THR A 131 2.93 6.20 9.93
C THR A 131 1.71 5.51 9.34
N THR A 132 0.51 5.89 9.80
CA THR A 132 -0.75 5.32 9.29
C THR A 132 -0.99 5.71 7.83
N ALA A 133 -0.68 6.94 7.44
CA ALA A 133 -0.84 7.40 6.06
C ALA A 133 0.11 6.68 5.07
N MET A 134 1.35 6.41 5.50
CA MET A 134 2.34 5.73 4.66
C MET A 134 2.01 4.24 4.44
N ASP A 135 1.56 3.54 5.49
CA ASP A 135 1.15 2.14 5.38
C ASP A 135 -0.11 1.99 4.49
N THR A 136 -1.10 2.87 4.63
CA THR A 136 -2.30 2.81 3.78
C THR A 136 -2.01 3.05 2.30
N ASP A 137 -1.06 3.94 2.00
CA ASP A 137 -0.70 4.31 0.63
C ASP A 137 0.16 3.22 -0.05
N ALA A 138 1.00 2.53 0.74
CA ALA A 138 1.76 1.37 0.29
C ALA A 138 0.86 0.15 0.04
N GLU A 139 -0.08 -0.14 0.95
CA GLU A 139 -1.06 -1.22 0.77
C GLU A 139 -2.00 -0.97 -0.42
N MET A 140 -2.43 0.28 -0.65
CA MET A 140 -3.21 0.63 -1.85
C MET A 140 -2.43 0.37 -3.13
N ARG A 141 -1.18 0.87 -3.23
CA ARG A 141 -0.34 0.65 -4.41
C ARG A 141 -0.03 -0.82 -4.66
N GLU A 142 0.19 -1.60 -3.61
CA GLU A 142 0.43 -3.05 -3.75
C GLU A 142 -0.82 -3.79 -4.23
N ASN A 143 -2.00 -3.43 -3.72
CA ASN A 143 -3.27 -3.99 -4.20
C ASN A 143 -3.58 -3.60 -5.66
N GLU A 144 -3.30 -2.37 -6.05
CA GLU A 144 -3.43 -1.93 -7.45
C GLU A 144 -2.49 -2.70 -8.37
N ALA A 145 -1.23 -2.90 -7.96
CA ALA A 145 -0.24 -3.65 -8.74
C ALA A 145 -0.60 -5.15 -8.86
N ARG A 146 -1.15 -5.76 -7.80
CA ARG A 146 -1.60 -7.17 -7.82
C ARG A 146 -2.84 -7.40 -8.69
N ASN A 147 -3.68 -6.38 -8.81
CA ASN A 147 -4.92 -6.44 -9.60
C ASN A 147 -4.74 -5.95 -11.05
N PHE A 148 -3.51 -5.62 -11.47
CA PHE A 148 -3.23 -5.20 -12.83
C PHE A 148 -3.19 -6.40 -13.79
N ASP A 149 -4.26 -6.58 -14.57
CA ASP A 149 -4.31 -7.52 -15.69
C ASP A 149 -4.18 -6.75 -17.02
N PRO A 150 -3.12 -6.96 -17.82
CA PRO A 150 -2.90 -6.24 -19.08
C PRO A 150 -3.96 -6.54 -20.17
N LEU A 151 -4.79 -7.57 -19.99
CA LEU A 151 -5.88 -7.94 -20.91
C LEU A 151 -7.28 -7.53 -20.41
N SER A 152 -7.40 -7.04 -19.18
CA SER A 152 -8.69 -6.62 -18.58
C SER A 152 -9.40 -5.54 -19.40
N LEU A 153 -8.62 -4.62 -19.98
CA LEU A 153 -9.12 -3.49 -20.77
C LEU A 153 -9.55 -3.87 -22.20
N GLN A 154 -9.26 -5.09 -22.68
CA GLN A 154 -9.50 -5.45 -24.08
C GLN A 154 -10.99 -5.63 -24.40
N TYR A 155 -11.83 -5.84 -23.38
CA TYR A 155 -13.28 -6.02 -23.52
C TYR A 155 -14.08 -5.00 -22.71
N GLU A 156 -13.42 -4.05 -22.04
CA GLU A 156 -14.10 -3.05 -21.24
C GLU A 156 -14.44 -1.84 -22.12
N TYR A 157 -15.73 -1.53 -22.22
CA TYR A 157 -16.16 -0.25 -22.76
C TYR A 157 -15.74 0.83 -21.76
N THR A 158 -14.53 1.38 -21.93
CA THR A 158 -14.06 2.47 -21.09
C THR A 158 -14.91 3.70 -21.40
N SER A 159 -15.97 3.91 -20.62
CA SER A 159 -16.49 5.26 -20.45
C SER A 159 -15.29 6.07 -19.95
N GLY A 160 -14.84 7.07 -20.70
CA GLY A 160 -13.64 7.88 -20.37
C GLY A 160 -13.74 8.70 -19.06
N TYR A 161 -14.60 8.27 -18.14
CA TYR A 161 -14.86 8.82 -16.82
C TYR A 161 -15.11 7.69 -15.82
N THR A 162 -14.75 7.92 -14.58
CA THR A 162 -15.11 7.09 -13.43
C THR A 162 -16.06 7.84 -12.52
N VAL A 163 -17.13 7.18 -12.08
CA VAL A 163 -18.11 7.77 -11.16
C VAL A 163 -17.62 7.56 -9.73
N ARG A 164 -17.35 8.65 -9.00
CA ARG A 164 -17.02 8.60 -7.57
C ARG A 164 -18.25 8.21 -6.75
N GLU A 165 -18.02 7.58 -5.60
CA GLU A 165 -19.13 7.17 -4.71
C GLU A 165 -19.86 8.39 -4.11
N ASN A 166 -19.12 9.45 -3.81
CA ASN A 166 -19.65 10.66 -3.20
C ASN A 166 -19.27 11.90 -4.03
N TYR A 167 -20.29 12.66 -4.43
CA TYR A 167 -20.14 13.99 -5.02
C TYR A 167 -20.86 15.02 -4.14
N ILE A 168 -20.33 16.24 -4.08
CA ILE A 168 -21.02 17.36 -3.46
C ILE A 168 -21.92 17.96 -4.54
N ASP A 169 -23.18 17.57 -4.55
CA ASP A 169 -24.18 18.01 -5.52
C ASP A 169 -25.51 18.34 -4.83
N PRO A 170 -25.86 19.64 -4.72
CA PRO A 170 -27.11 20.08 -4.11
C PRO A 170 -28.36 19.50 -4.77
N SER A 171 -28.29 19.14 -6.07
CA SER A 171 -29.44 18.61 -6.80
C SER A 171 -29.79 17.16 -6.43
N THR A 172 -28.86 16.40 -5.84
CA THR A 172 -29.07 14.99 -5.48
C THR A 172 -29.16 14.75 -3.98
N GLU A 173 -28.97 15.80 -3.17
CA GLU A 173 -28.95 15.71 -1.71
C GLU A 173 -30.25 15.08 -1.14
N TYR A 174 -31.40 15.40 -1.72
CA TYR A 174 -32.70 14.88 -1.30
C TYR A 174 -32.83 13.35 -1.43
N LEU A 175 -32.06 12.72 -2.32
CA LEU A 175 -32.10 11.27 -2.57
C LEU A 175 -31.49 10.46 -1.41
N HIS A 176 -30.66 11.07 -0.57
CA HIS A 176 -30.07 10.41 0.59
C HIS A 176 -31.14 10.02 1.63
N ASN A 177 -32.19 10.84 1.77
CA ASN A 177 -33.24 10.69 2.77
C ASN A 177 -34.57 10.16 2.21
N ASN A 178 -34.73 10.11 0.88
CA ASN A 178 -35.98 9.71 0.25
C ASN A 178 -36.15 8.17 0.22
N LYS A 179 -37.08 7.65 1.06
CA LYS A 179 -37.40 6.22 1.14
C LYS A 179 -38.07 5.66 -0.12
N GLN A 180 -38.85 6.47 -0.85
CA GLN A 180 -39.51 6.03 -2.08
C GLN A 180 -38.51 5.82 -3.21
N ALA A 181 -37.55 6.73 -3.36
CA ALA A 181 -36.46 6.58 -4.33
C ALA A 181 -35.62 5.31 -4.06
N LYS A 182 -35.27 5.07 -2.79
CA LYS A 182 -34.57 3.85 -2.36
C LYS A 182 -35.38 2.58 -2.61
N ALA A 183 -36.69 2.60 -2.36
CA ALA A 183 -37.58 1.46 -2.64
C ALA A 183 -37.67 1.15 -4.14
N GLY A 184 -37.57 2.17 -5.00
CA GLY A 184 -37.46 2.02 -6.45
C GLY A 184 -36.05 1.65 -6.96
N GLY A 185 -35.08 1.42 -6.06
CA GLY A 185 -33.70 1.11 -6.43
C GLY A 185 -32.90 2.28 -7.00
N TYR A 186 -33.45 3.50 -6.97
CA TYR A 186 -32.77 4.69 -7.47
C TYR A 186 -31.87 5.31 -6.39
N ALA A 187 -30.64 5.66 -6.79
CA ALA A 187 -29.59 6.16 -5.92
C ALA A 187 -28.87 7.36 -6.57
N PRO A 188 -28.26 8.27 -5.78
CA PRO A 188 -27.55 9.45 -6.28
C PRO A 188 -26.54 9.14 -7.40
N LYS A 189 -25.83 8.01 -7.28
CA LYS A 189 -24.85 7.54 -8.28
C LYS A 189 -25.37 7.51 -9.72
N PHE A 190 -26.64 7.18 -9.93
CA PHE A 190 -27.21 7.10 -11.28
C PHE A 190 -27.45 8.49 -11.89
N ALA A 191 -27.79 9.47 -11.05
CA ALA A 191 -27.90 10.86 -11.49
C ALA A 191 -26.53 11.41 -11.91
N HIS A 192 -25.48 11.14 -11.10
CA HIS A 192 -24.12 11.54 -11.43
C HIS A 192 -23.59 10.86 -12.69
N GLN A 193 -23.80 9.55 -12.83
CA GLN A 193 -23.43 8.80 -14.03
C GLN A 193 -24.09 9.38 -15.29
N ARG A 194 -25.39 9.71 -15.21
CA ARG A 194 -26.12 10.33 -16.32
C ARG A 194 -25.57 11.72 -16.65
N ALA A 195 -25.26 12.53 -15.65
CA ALA A 195 -24.71 13.86 -15.84
C ALA A 195 -23.33 13.80 -16.54
N LEU A 196 -22.44 12.93 -16.07
CA LEU A 196 -21.12 12.72 -16.68
C LEU A 196 -21.24 12.20 -18.11
N MET A 197 -22.09 11.19 -18.34
CA MET A 197 -22.33 10.66 -19.69
C MET A 197 -22.83 11.76 -20.63
N SER A 198 -23.78 12.58 -20.17
CA SER A 198 -24.33 13.67 -20.97
C SER A 198 -23.31 14.75 -21.29
N ALA A 199 -22.41 15.07 -20.35
CA ALA A 199 -21.34 16.04 -20.58
C ALA A 199 -20.34 15.51 -21.62
N PHE A 200 -19.95 14.24 -21.50
CA PHE A 200 -19.01 13.61 -22.44
C PHE A 200 -19.60 13.41 -23.84
N THR A 201 -20.87 13.06 -23.93
CA THR A 201 -21.56 12.84 -25.22
C THR A 201 -22.07 14.11 -25.86
N GLY A 202 -22.03 15.25 -25.15
CA GLY A 202 -22.51 16.54 -25.65
C GLY A 202 -24.03 16.61 -25.87
N VAL A 203 -24.80 15.61 -25.42
CA VAL A 203 -26.25 15.50 -25.66
C VAL A 203 -27.05 16.68 -25.09
N LEU A 204 -26.52 17.34 -24.05
CA LEU A 204 -27.12 18.52 -23.43
C LEU A 204 -26.33 19.82 -23.71
N CYS A 205 -25.28 19.77 -24.54
CA CYS A 205 -24.60 20.98 -24.99
C CYS A 205 -25.44 21.66 -26.06
N GLN A 206 -25.69 22.96 -25.90
CA GLN A 206 -26.31 23.75 -26.96
C GLN A 206 -25.36 23.89 -28.15
N PRO A 207 -25.87 23.91 -29.40
CA PRO A 207 -25.03 24.22 -30.55
C PRO A 207 -24.42 25.61 -30.38
N ILE A 208 -23.18 25.77 -30.84
CA ILE A 208 -22.51 27.06 -30.90
C ILE A 208 -23.13 27.81 -32.10
N ASP A 209 -23.70 28.99 -31.84
CA ASP A 209 -24.19 29.91 -32.89
C ASP A 209 -23.05 30.50 -33.72
#